data_AF-A0A564WER5-F1
#
_entry.id   AF-A0A564WER5-F1
#
_cell.length_a   1.000
_cell.length_b   1.000
_cell.length_c   1.000
_cell.angle_alpha   90.00
_cell.angle_beta   90.00
_cell.angle_gamma   90.00
#
_symmetry.space_group_name_H-M   'P 1'
#
loop_
_entity.id
_entity.type
_entity.pdbx_description
1 polymer ?
#
loop_
_entity_poly.entity_id
_entity_poly.type
_entity_poly.pdbx_seq_one_letter_code
_entity_poly.pdbx_strand_id
1 'polypeptide(L)'
;MALAKICAEWPQAREELKKRLGHWSEAGFDFKLELLLRCVTAVLTGQALFEKLADIDTPSFERGLQQAEKAIDFLLDLIGSRLGLDFDRVLGSRYSFPLMARYVVARSFKLDPTKETGQLLFWYVHSFLWGRYAGSTETILNRDLTLIQQPDGSLDQLIGGLRISRGDLRVHAADFIAWSQGARFYPLLYMLTRVCDTRDWGTGLPLKAHTLNKMARLELHHIFPKALLYKHGYERADVNALANFTFQTKQTNLALSDRDPAEYLHAVESRFPGALASHWVPTDESLWRIERYRDFLEGRRERLADAANAFLEQLYGAPLPAVLPTAAETPVAPPPLPGGFADAEEETLLRQVNEWLEAHDLPAGELAYELCDAETGAPIAIFDLAWPSGLQEGLSQPVALLIDEDDKVHEAANQAGFLFFTDVEAFRRYASERIAA
;
A
#
# COMPACT_ATOMS: atom_id res chain seq x y z
N MET A 1 -1.25 17.56 -23.83
CA MET A 1 -1.16 17.77 -25.30
C MET A 1 -1.00 16.46 -26.09
N ALA A 2 -0.13 15.52 -25.67
CA ALA A 2 0.10 14.25 -26.36
C ALA A 2 -1.15 13.36 -26.51
N LEU A 3 -1.92 13.15 -25.44
CA LEU A 3 -3.15 12.35 -25.50
C LEU A 3 -4.20 12.95 -26.45
N ALA A 4 -4.28 14.29 -26.54
CA ALA A 4 -5.20 14.95 -27.45
C ALA A 4 -4.83 14.70 -28.92
N LYS A 5 -3.54 14.69 -29.25
CA LYS A 5 -3.03 14.32 -30.58
C LYS A 5 -3.38 12.88 -30.92
N ILE A 6 -3.12 11.95 -29.99
CA ILE A 6 -3.45 10.52 -30.17
C ILE A 6 -4.96 10.35 -30.35
N CYS A 7 -5.81 11.05 -29.57
CA CYS A 7 -7.26 10.96 -29.72
C CYS A 7 -7.77 11.56 -31.03
N ALA A 8 -7.05 12.52 -31.64
CA ALA A 8 -7.42 13.08 -32.94
C ALA A 8 -7.15 12.10 -34.09
N GLU A 9 -6.08 11.31 -34.00
CA GLU A 9 -5.70 10.30 -34.99
C GLU A 9 -6.37 8.93 -34.74
N TRP A 10 -6.69 8.63 -33.48
CA TRP A 10 -7.39 7.42 -33.03
C TRP A 10 -8.59 7.79 -32.16
N PRO A 11 -9.77 8.01 -32.77
CA PRO A 11 -10.97 8.44 -32.05
C PRO A 11 -11.38 7.53 -30.89
N GLN A 12 -11.10 6.23 -31.00
CA GLN A 12 -11.44 5.22 -29.98
C GLN A 12 -10.41 5.12 -28.84
N ALA A 13 -9.31 5.88 -28.87
CA ALA A 13 -8.22 5.77 -27.88
C ALA A 13 -8.72 5.89 -26.43
N ARG A 14 -9.64 6.83 -26.16
CA ARG A 14 -10.20 7.04 -24.81
C ARG A 14 -11.03 5.84 -24.34
N GLU A 15 -11.81 5.25 -25.23
CA GLU A 15 -12.64 4.08 -24.92
C GLU A 15 -11.76 2.87 -24.62
N GLU A 16 -10.69 2.66 -25.38
CA GLU A 16 -9.73 1.57 -25.18
C GLU A 16 -8.90 1.72 -23.89
N LEU A 17 -8.57 2.96 -23.48
CA LEU A 17 -7.96 3.23 -22.19
C LEU A 17 -8.93 2.94 -21.04
N LYS A 18 -10.18 3.44 -21.12
CA LYS A 18 -11.22 3.21 -20.11
C LYS A 18 -11.55 1.73 -19.96
N LYS A 19 -11.64 1.00 -21.08
CA LYS A 19 -11.89 -0.45 -21.09
C LYS A 19 -10.84 -1.23 -20.31
N ARG A 20 -9.56 -0.88 -20.44
CA ARG A 20 -8.46 -1.52 -19.69
C ARG A 20 -8.51 -1.21 -18.20
N LEU A 21 -8.77 0.06 -17.85
CA LEU A 21 -8.96 0.45 -16.46
C LEU A 21 -10.16 -0.29 -15.83
N GLY A 22 -11.27 -0.41 -16.58
CA GLY A 22 -12.44 -1.18 -16.17
C GLY A 22 -12.13 -2.66 -15.96
N HIS A 23 -11.34 -3.29 -16.84
CA HIS A 23 -10.89 -4.68 -16.68
C HIS A 23 -10.15 -4.90 -15.34
N TRP A 24 -9.22 -4.02 -14.97
CA TRP A 24 -8.54 -4.15 -13.68
C TRP A 24 -9.45 -3.83 -12.49
N SER A 25 -10.35 -2.87 -12.62
CA SER A 25 -11.33 -2.57 -11.57
C SER A 25 -12.27 -3.75 -11.30
N GLU A 26 -12.72 -4.45 -12.35
CA GLU A 26 -13.48 -5.72 -12.24
C GLU A 26 -12.67 -6.83 -11.55
N ALA A 27 -11.35 -6.84 -11.72
CA ALA A 27 -10.43 -7.73 -11.03
C ALA A 27 -10.09 -7.27 -9.60
N GLY A 28 -10.59 -6.12 -9.16
CA GLY A 28 -10.39 -5.56 -7.82
C GLY A 28 -9.17 -4.66 -7.66
N PHE A 29 -8.65 -4.09 -8.76
CA PHE A 29 -7.51 -3.15 -8.79
C PHE A 29 -7.90 -1.84 -9.47
N ASP A 30 -7.85 -0.73 -8.73
CA ASP A 30 -8.29 0.57 -9.22
C ASP A 30 -7.09 1.42 -9.65
N PHE A 31 -6.78 1.39 -10.94
CA PHE A 31 -5.70 2.18 -11.52
C PHE A 31 -6.20 3.50 -12.10
N LYS A 32 -5.38 4.55 -11.95
CA LYS A 32 -5.59 5.84 -12.59
C LYS A 32 -5.08 5.84 -14.04
N LEU A 33 -5.71 6.63 -14.90
CA LEU A 33 -5.28 6.85 -16.28
C LEU A 33 -3.81 7.31 -16.36
N GLU A 34 -3.40 8.18 -15.45
CA GLU A 34 -2.03 8.67 -15.32
C GLU A 34 -1.01 7.53 -15.17
N LEU A 35 -1.29 6.54 -14.32
CA LEU A 35 -0.43 5.37 -14.12
C LEU A 35 -0.33 4.53 -15.39
N LEU A 36 -1.47 4.26 -16.03
CA LEU A 36 -1.50 3.52 -17.30
C LEU A 36 -0.65 4.21 -18.37
N LEU A 37 -0.81 5.53 -18.52
CA LEU A 37 -0.02 6.31 -19.47
C LEU A 37 1.48 6.30 -19.12
N ARG A 38 1.86 6.32 -17.83
CA ARG A 38 3.26 6.13 -17.41
C ARG A 38 3.78 4.75 -17.78
N CYS A 39 3.00 3.68 -17.58
CA CYS A 39 3.38 2.33 -18.01
C CYS A 39 3.61 2.28 -19.52
N VAL A 40 2.70 2.85 -20.33
CA VAL A 40 2.88 2.93 -21.79
C VAL A 40 4.14 3.70 -22.16
N THR A 41 4.36 4.87 -21.53
CA THR A 41 5.55 5.70 -21.79
C THR A 41 6.83 4.95 -21.44
N ALA A 42 6.88 4.30 -20.27
CA ALA A 42 8.04 3.54 -19.81
C ALA A 42 8.32 2.36 -20.73
N VAL A 43 7.29 1.61 -21.12
CA VAL A 43 7.40 0.47 -22.04
C VAL A 43 7.92 0.90 -23.40
N LEU A 44 7.46 2.03 -23.95
CA LEU A 44 7.88 2.50 -25.28
C LEU A 44 9.25 3.18 -25.28
N THR A 45 9.52 4.02 -24.29
CA THR A 45 10.64 4.97 -24.33
C THR A 45 11.75 4.67 -23.32
N GLY A 46 11.47 3.84 -22.31
CA GLY A 46 12.36 3.67 -21.15
C GLY A 46 12.42 4.90 -20.24
N GLN A 47 11.45 5.82 -20.35
CA GLN A 47 11.33 7.03 -19.53
C GLN A 47 9.89 7.17 -19.02
N ALA A 48 9.69 7.97 -17.97
CA ALA A 48 8.38 8.23 -17.38
C ALA A 48 7.80 9.62 -17.71
N LEU A 49 8.52 10.43 -18.48
CA LEU A 49 8.11 11.80 -18.84
C LEU A 49 6.99 11.80 -19.89
N PHE A 50 5.82 12.38 -19.56
CA PHE A 50 4.69 12.44 -20.49
C PHE A 50 4.97 13.22 -21.78
N GLU A 51 5.91 14.17 -21.74
CA GLU A 51 6.34 14.93 -22.92
C GLU A 51 6.84 14.01 -24.04
N LYS A 52 7.43 12.87 -23.70
CA LYS A 52 7.94 11.89 -24.67
C LYS A 52 6.82 11.22 -25.47
N LEU A 53 5.58 11.22 -24.97
CA LEU A 53 4.45 10.73 -25.74
C LEU A 53 4.08 11.65 -26.92
N ALA A 54 4.50 12.91 -26.92
CA ALA A 54 4.17 13.84 -28.01
C ALA A 54 4.82 13.42 -29.35
N ASP A 55 5.98 12.76 -29.27
CA ASP A 55 6.80 12.33 -30.39
C ASP A 55 6.45 10.92 -30.91
N ILE A 56 5.54 10.22 -30.24
CA ILE A 56 5.15 8.84 -30.60
C ILE A 56 4.00 8.88 -31.61
N ASP A 57 4.08 8.04 -32.64
CA ASP A 57 3.01 7.84 -33.61
C ASP A 57 1.92 6.91 -33.06
N THR A 58 0.69 7.13 -33.50
CA THR A 58 -0.50 6.39 -33.04
C THR A 58 -0.34 4.86 -33.10
N PRO A 59 0.19 4.23 -34.17
CA PRO A 59 0.43 2.79 -34.21
C PRO A 59 1.44 2.28 -33.16
N SER A 60 2.47 3.05 -32.84
CA SER A 60 3.40 2.67 -31.77
C SER A 60 2.77 2.83 -30.39
N PHE A 61 1.94 3.86 -30.20
CA PHE A 61 1.17 4.02 -28.96
C PHE A 61 0.22 2.83 -28.73
N GLU A 62 -0.53 2.39 -29.75
CA GLU A 62 -1.42 1.23 -29.65
C GLU A 62 -0.66 -0.05 -29.25
N ARG A 63 0.49 -0.31 -29.89
CA ARG A 63 1.36 -1.44 -29.51
C ARG A 63 1.88 -1.32 -28.09
N GLY A 64 2.29 -0.13 -27.67
CA GLY A 64 2.74 0.15 -26.30
C GLY A 64 1.64 -0.07 -25.28
N LEU A 65 0.40 0.31 -25.59
CA LEU A 65 -0.77 0.09 -24.76
C LEU A 65 -1.05 -1.41 -24.56
N GLN A 66 -1.00 -2.20 -25.63
CA GLN A 66 -1.16 -3.66 -25.55
C GLN A 66 -0.03 -4.32 -24.74
N GLN A 67 1.21 -3.86 -24.89
CA GLN A 67 2.34 -4.37 -24.11
C GLN A 67 2.25 -4.00 -22.63
N ALA A 68 1.84 -2.76 -22.32
CA ALA A 68 1.65 -2.30 -20.96
C ALA A 68 0.51 -3.05 -20.27
N GLU A 69 -0.61 -3.29 -20.96
CA GLU A 69 -1.72 -4.11 -20.46
C GLU A 69 -1.24 -5.51 -20.06
N LYS A 70 -0.59 -6.21 -21.00
CA LYS A 70 -0.04 -7.55 -20.76
C LYS A 70 0.98 -7.57 -19.61
N ALA A 71 1.77 -6.50 -19.47
CA ALA A 71 2.74 -6.38 -18.39
C ALA A 71 2.09 -6.16 -17.03
N ILE A 72 1.06 -5.32 -16.95
CA ILE A 72 0.30 -5.13 -15.71
C ILE A 72 -0.37 -6.45 -15.30
N ASP A 73 -1.03 -7.16 -16.23
CA ASP A 73 -1.65 -8.46 -15.96
C ASP A 73 -0.62 -9.47 -15.43
N PHE A 74 0.51 -9.61 -16.12
CA PHE A 74 1.61 -10.49 -15.69
C PHE A 74 2.11 -10.16 -14.28
N LEU A 75 2.24 -8.87 -13.96
CA LEU A 75 2.73 -8.42 -12.66
C LEU A 75 1.69 -8.64 -11.56
N LEU A 76 0.41 -8.41 -11.83
CA LEU A 76 -0.67 -8.69 -10.88
C LEU A 76 -0.74 -10.19 -10.56
N ASP A 77 -0.66 -11.06 -11.57
CA ASP A 77 -0.62 -12.51 -11.38
C ASP A 77 0.62 -12.94 -10.58
N LEU A 78 1.77 -12.35 -10.88
CA LEU A 78 3.02 -12.65 -10.18
C LEU A 78 2.96 -12.22 -8.71
N ILE A 79 2.50 -10.99 -8.46
CA ILE A 79 2.36 -10.41 -7.13
C ILE A 79 1.31 -11.19 -6.32
N GLY A 80 0.14 -11.46 -6.90
CA GLY A 80 -0.92 -12.23 -6.24
C GLY A 80 -0.51 -13.66 -5.91
N SER A 81 0.21 -14.34 -6.82
CA SER A 81 0.64 -15.74 -6.60
C SER A 81 1.82 -15.89 -5.63
N ARG A 82 2.78 -14.95 -5.63
CA ARG A 82 4.02 -15.06 -4.83
C ARG A 82 3.97 -14.29 -3.52
N LEU A 83 3.20 -13.20 -3.46
CA LEU A 83 3.06 -12.33 -2.28
C LEU A 83 1.65 -12.39 -1.68
N GLY A 84 0.67 -12.96 -2.38
CA GLY A 84 -0.70 -12.99 -1.89
C GLY A 84 -1.41 -11.64 -1.88
N LEU A 85 -0.80 -10.59 -2.45
CA LEU A 85 -1.39 -9.25 -2.56
C LEU A 85 -2.37 -9.24 -3.74
N ASP A 86 -3.66 -9.37 -3.44
CA ASP A 86 -4.68 -9.82 -4.39
C ASP A 86 -5.85 -8.83 -4.59
N PHE A 87 -5.74 -7.61 -4.05
CA PHE A 87 -6.68 -6.52 -4.32
C PHE A 87 -6.04 -5.15 -4.11
N ASP A 88 -6.73 -4.12 -4.56
CA ASP A 88 -6.25 -2.73 -4.63
C ASP A 88 -5.58 -2.21 -3.35
N ARG A 89 -6.22 -2.37 -2.18
CA ARG A 89 -5.73 -1.80 -0.92
C ARG A 89 -4.38 -2.36 -0.47
N VAL A 90 -4.12 -3.63 -0.78
CA VAL A 90 -2.89 -4.31 -0.37
C VAL A 90 -1.83 -4.26 -1.47
N LEU A 91 -2.13 -3.62 -2.60
CA LEU A 91 -1.17 -3.39 -3.66
C LEU A 91 -0.30 -2.17 -3.33
N GLY A 92 0.84 -2.41 -2.68
CA GLY A 92 1.81 -1.37 -2.35
C GLY A 92 2.46 -0.73 -3.59
N SER A 93 2.89 0.53 -3.47
CA SER A 93 3.72 1.24 -4.47
C SER A 93 3.23 1.07 -5.92
N ARG A 94 2.01 1.53 -6.23
CA ARG A 94 1.48 1.51 -7.62
C ARG A 94 2.46 2.10 -8.65
N TYR A 95 3.23 3.12 -8.26
CA TYR A 95 4.22 3.76 -9.14
C TYR A 95 5.51 2.94 -9.40
N SER A 96 5.64 1.74 -8.85
CA SER A 96 6.65 0.77 -9.31
C SER A 96 6.27 0.12 -10.64
N PHE A 97 4.97 0.05 -10.96
CA PHE A 97 4.45 -0.66 -12.13
C PHE A 97 5.06 -0.19 -13.45
N PRO A 98 5.25 1.13 -13.73
CA PRO A 98 5.89 1.54 -14.98
C PRO A 98 7.30 0.96 -15.17
N LEU A 99 8.09 0.91 -14.10
CA LEU A 99 9.43 0.31 -14.13
C LEU A 99 9.35 -1.20 -14.31
N MET A 100 8.53 -1.88 -13.50
CA MET A 100 8.38 -3.33 -13.58
C MET A 100 7.82 -3.76 -14.94
N ALA A 101 6.87 -2.99 -15.51
CA ALA A 101 6.28 -3.25 -16.81
C ALA A 101 7.34 -3.15 -17.91
N ARG A 102 8.16 -2.09 -17.90
CA ARG A 102 9.30 -1.96 -18.81
C ARG A 102 10.27 -3.14 -18.65
N TYR A 103 10.58 -3.52 -17.42
CA TYR A 103 11.50 -4.62 -17.12
C TYR A 103 11.01 -5.95 -17.71
N VAL A 104 9.76 -6.34 -17.44
CA VAL A 104 9.22 -7.62 -17.94
C VAL A 104 9.03 -7.62 -19.45
N VAL A 105 8.69 -6.49 -20.07
CA VAL A 105 8.64 -6.36 -21.53
C VAL A 105 10.03 -6.52 -22.14
N ALA A 106 11.06 -5.89 -21.56
CA ALA A 106 12.44 -6.04 -22.01
C ALA A 106 12.95 -7.49 -21.89
N ARG A 107 12.46 -8.24 -20.88
CA ARG A 107 12.71 -9.68 -20.71
C ARG A 107 11.77 -10.58 -21.52
N SER A 108 10.91 -10.02 -22.38
CA SER A 108 9.91 -10.78 -23.15
C SER A 108 9.04 -11.68 -22.29
N PHE A 109 8.70 -11.23 -21.07
CA PHE A 109 7.90 -11.96 -20.07
C PHE A 109 8.54 -13.29 -19.61
N LYS A 110 9.86 -13.44 -19.77
CA LYS A 110 10.62 -14.62 -19.36
C LYS A 110 11.62 -14.21 -18.29
N LEU A 111 11.21 -14.39 -17.03
CA LEU A 111 12.06 -14.20 -15.87
C LEU A 111 12.57 -15.55 -15.38
N ASP A 112 13.79 -15.60 -14.86
CA ASP A 112 14.20 -16.76 -14.07
C ASP A 112 13.24 -16.94 -12.87
N PRO A 113 12.58 -18.11 -12.71
CA PRO A 113 11.55 -18.31 -11.69
C PRO A 113 12.03 -18.17 -10.24
N THR A 114 13.34 -18.28 -10.03
CA THR A 114 13.96 -18.30 -8.71
C THR A 114 14.64 -16.98 -8.39
N LYS A 115 15.78 -16.70 -9.04
CA LYS A 115 16.64 -15.57 -8.73
C LYS A 115 16.04 -14.26 -9.20
N GLU A 116 15.71 -14.16 -10.48
CA GLU A 116 15.28 -12.89 -11.07
C GLU A 116 13.89 -12.48 -10.59
N THR A 117 12.96 -13.44 -10.57
CA THR A 117 11.62 -13.24 -10.00
C THR A 117 11.70 -12.83 -8.52
N GLY A 118 12.54 -13.52 -7.73
CA GLY A 118 12.76 -13.22 -6.32
C GLY A 118 13.32 -11.82 -6.09
N GLN A 119 14.34 -11.42 -6.86
CA GLN A 119 14.94 -10.09 -6.79
C GLN A 119 13.97 -8.97 -7.18
N LEU A 120 13.17 -9.18 -8.24
CA LEU A 120 12.16 -8.20 -8.66
C LEU A 120 11.10 -7.99 -7.58
N LEU A 121 10.59 -9.08 -6.99
CA LEU A 121 9.61 -9.01 -5.91
C LEU A 121 10.21 -8.45 -4.61
N PHE A 122 11.44 -8.80 -4.28
CA PHE A 122 12.17 -8.21 -3.16
C PHE A 122 12.28 -6.68 -3.32
N TRP A 123 12.73 -6.22 -4.50
CA TRP A 123 12.80 -4.78 -4.79
C TRP A 123 11.42 -4.12 -4.71
N TYR A 124 10.38 -4.76 -5.25
CA TYR A 124 9.01 -4.26 -5.19
C TYR A 124 8.51 -4.11 -3.75
N VAL A 125 8.75 -5.10 -2.90
CA VAL A 125 8.36 -5.01 -1.47
C VAL A 125 9.06 -3.84 -0.81
N HIS A 126 10.38 -3.71 -1.00
CA HIS A 126 11.12 -2.56 -0.48
C HIS A 126 10.67 -1.22 -1.06
N SER A 127 10.15 -1.19 -2.29
CA SER A 127 9.67 0.07 -2.89
C SER A 127 8.49 0.66 -2.12
N PHE A 128 7.56 -0.16 -1.62
CA PHE A 128 6.43 0.34 -0.83
C PHE A 128 6.75 0.50 0.66
N LEU A 129 7.56 -0.38 1.25
CA LEU A 129 7.93 -0.26 2.67
C LEU A 129 8.59 1.10 2.98
N TRP A 130 9.35 1.61 2.01
CA TRP A 130 10.16 2.83 2.18
C TRP A 130 9.67 4.01 1.36
N GLY A 131 8.46 3.92 0.79
CA GLY A 131 7.85 5.01 0.03
C GLY A 131 8.74 5.53 -1.09
N ARG A 132 9.39 4.64 -1.84
CA ARG A 132 10.38 5.00 -2.88
C ARG A 132 9.84 6.00 -3.90
N TYR A 133 8.53 5.96 -4.15
CA TYR A 133 7.82 6.82 -5.08
C TYR A 133 6.71 7.65 -4.40
N ALA A 134 6.83 7.96 -3.11
CA ALA A 134 5.81 8.75 -2.40
C ALA A 134 5.98 10.27 -2.60
N GLY A 135 7.23 10.77 -2.58
CA GLY A 135 7.54 12.20 -2.79
C GLY A 135 7.79 12.56 -4.26
N SER A 136 9.01 12.33 -4.75
CA SER A 136 9.43 12.73 -6.12
C SER A 136 9.27 11.60 -7.13
N THR A 137 8.03 11.15 -7.36
CA THR A 137 7.69 10.00 -8.20
C THR A 137 8.39 10.04 -9.56
N GLU A 138 8.25 11.13 -10.31
CA GLU A 138 8.77 11.24 -11.68
C GLU A 138 10.31 11.23 -11.74
N THR A 139 10.98 11.95 -10.84
CA THR A 139 12.45 12.02 -10.79
C THR A 139 13.05 10.66 -10.41
N ILE A 140 12.53 10.03 -9.36
CA ILE A 140 13.04 8.74 -8.88
C ILE A 140 12.74 7.64 -9.90
N LEU A 141 11.53 7.63 -10.48
CA LEU A 141 11.15 6.66 -11.51
C LEU A 141 12.02 6.78 -12.76
N ASN A 142 12.30 7.98 -13.25
CA ASN A 142 13.22 8.15 -14.39
C ASN A 142 14.64 7.69 -14.06
N ARG A 143 15.17 8.03 -12.87
CA ARG A 143 16.47 7.53 -12.42
C ARG A 143 16.49 6.00 -12.42
N ASP A 144 15.48 5.36 -11.88
CA ASP A 144 15.45 3.90 -11.78
C ASP A 144 15.24 3.23 -13.15
N LEU A 145 14.48 3.85 -14.05
CA LEU A 145 14.35 3.40 -15.43
C LEU A 145 15.70 3.44 -16.18
N THR A 146 16.59 4.38 -15.86
CA THR A 146 17.95 4.39 -16.45
C THR A 146 18.79 3.20 -15.99
N LEU A 147 18.61 2.72 -14.76
CA LEU A 147 19.34 1.57 -14.22
C LEU A 147 18.96 0.25 -14.91
N ILE A 148 17.77 0.16 -15.48
CA ILE A 148 17.28 -1.05 -16.18
C ILE A 148 17.44 -0.99 -17.71
N GLN A 149 18.11 0.03 -18.25
CA GLN A 149 18.36 0.11 -19.70
C GLN A 149 19.18 -1.07 -20.23
N GLN A 150 20.11 -1.57 -19.42
CA GLN A 150 20.83 -2.81 -19.65
C GLN A 150 20.25 -3.87 -18.70
N PRO A 151 19.51 -4.88 -19.20
CA PRO A 151 18.75 -5.79 -18.33
C PRO A 151 19.62 -6.58 -17.35
N ASP A 152 20.83 -6.97 -17.76
CA ASP A 152 21.69 -7.85 -16.98
C ASP A 152 22.31 -7.13 -15.78
N GLY A 153 22.08 -7.67 -14.58
CA GLY A 153 22.52 -7.08 -13.31
C GLY A 153 21.74 -5.83 -12.88
N SER A 154 20.73 -5.40 -13.63
CA SER A 154 19.96 -4.19 -13.29
C SER A 154 19.13 -4.31 -12.01
N LEU A 155 18.61 -5.50 -11.68
CA LEU A 155 17.92 -5.71 -10.40
C LEU A 155 18.87 -5.55 -9.21
N ASP A 156 20.12 -6.00 -9.34
CA ASP A 156 21.15 -5.79 -8.32
C ASP A 156 21.47 -4.30 -8.18
N GLN A 157 21.49 -3.54 -9.28
CA GLN A 157 21.67 -2.07 -9.25
C GLN A 157 20.48 -1.37 -8.58
N LEU A 158 19.25 -1.77 -8.87
CA LEU A 158 18.05 -1.24 -8.22
C LEU A 158 18.03 -1.52 -6.71
N ILE A 159 18.40 -2.73 -6.30
CA ILE A 159 18.53 -3.11 -4.89
C ILE A 159 19.70 -2.37 -4.22
N GLY A 160 20.82 -2.19 -4.93
CA GLY A 160 21.92 -1.34 -4.49
C GLY A 160 21.48 0.11 -4.27
N GLY A 161 20.64 0.63 -5.18
CA GLY A 161 20.04 1.95 -5.05
C GLY A 161 19.15 2.11 -3.81
N LEU A 162 18.41 1.06 -3.42
CA LEU A 162 17.66 1.04 -2.16
C LEU A 162 18.59 1.10 -0.94
N ARG A 163 19.70 0.37 -0.97
CA ARG A 163 20.72 0.37 0.10
C ARG A 163 21.43 1.71 0.23
N ILE A 164 21.68 2.40 -0.88
CA ILE A 164 22.27 3.76 -0.83
C ILE A 164 21.29 4.74 -0.19
N SER A 165 20.00 4.66 -0.53
CA SER A 165 19.01 5.59 0.01
C SER A 165 18.65 5.34 1.48
N ARG A 166 18.62 4.08 1.92
CA ARG A 166 18.12 3.69 3.25
C ARG A 166 19.22 3.18 4.19
N GLY A 167 20.33 2.70 3.66
CA GLY A 167 21.30 1.90 4.40
C GLY A 167 20.82 0.46 4.56
N ASP A 168 20.24 0.16 5.72
CA ASP A 168 19.78 -1.18 6.07
C ASP A 168 18.44 -1.52 5.38
N LEU A 169 18.34 -2.73 4.86
CA LEU A 169 17.10 -3.26 4.28
C LEU A 169 16.34 -4.17 5.24
N ARG A 170 16.86 -4.49 6.43
CA ARG A 170 16.08 -5.27 7.40
C ARG A 170 14.86 -4.48 7.88
N VAL A 171 13.82 -5.23 8.21
CA VAL A 171 12.65 -4.76 8.93
C VAL A 171 12.93 -4.91 10.42
N HIS A 172 12.70 -3.85 11.19
CA HIS A 172 12.90 -3.83 12.64
C HIS A 172 11.55 -3.77 13.36
N ALA A 173 11.50 -4.16 14.63
CA ALA A 173 10.28 -4.10 15.43
C ALA A 173 9.67 -2.68 15.45
N ALA A 174 10.53 -1.66 15.41
CA ALA A 174 10.13 -0.27 15.40
C ALA A 174 9.40 0.16 14.10
N ASP A 175 9.60 -0.56 12.99
CA ASP A 175 8.87 -0.28 11.74
C ASP A 175 7.37 -0.62 11.84
N PHE A 176 6.99 -1.45 12.82
CA PHE A 176 5.59 -1.81 13.12
C PHE A 176 4.94 -0.90 14.20
N ILE A 177 5.57 0.24 14.54
CA ILE A 177 4.99 1.23 15.48
C ILE A 177 3.87 2.04 14.81
N ALA A 178 3.92 2.25 13.49
CA ALA A 178 2.94 3.05 12.76
C ALA A 178 1.49 2.59 12.99
N TRP A 179 0.57 3.55 12.98
CA TRP A 179 -0.84 3.37 13.28
C TRP A 179 -1.69 3.97 12.14
N SER A 180 -2.18 3.11 11.24
CA SER A 180 -3.31 3.32 10.31
C SER A 180 -3.28 2.24 9.22
N GLN A 181 -4.38 2.07 8.48
CA GLN A 181 -4.38 1.22 7.28
C GLN A 181 -3.55 1.83 6.12
N GLY A 182 -3.25 3.13 6.19
CA GLY A 182 -2.34 3.84 5.28
C GLY A 182 -0.85 3.62 5.57
N ALA A 183 -0.51 2.99 6.69
CA ALA A 183 0.87 2.68 7.03
C ALA A 183 1.49 1.77 5.96
N ARG A 184 2.70 2.12 5.50
CA ARG A 184 3.49 1.38 4.50
C ARG A 184 3.69 -0.11 4.80
N PHE A 185 3.48 -0.51 6.05
CA PHE A 185 3.60 -1.87 6.56
C PHE A 185 2.28 -2.66 6.61
N TYR A 186 1.13 -2.03 6.38
CA TYR A 186 -0.15 -2.75 6.29
C TYR A 186 -0.17 -3.80 5.15
N PRO A 187 0.27 -3.49 3.91
CA PRO A 187 0.42 -4.50 2.87
C PRO A 187 1.38 -5.63 3.27
N LEU A 188 2.43 -5.34 4.03
CA LEU A 188 3.37 -6.35 4.54
C LEU A 188 2.69 -7.30 5.51
N LEU A 189 1.89 -6.79 6.46
CA LEU A 189 1.15 -7.64 7.39
C LEU A 189 0.19 -8.57 6.64
N TYR A 190 -0.56 -8.04 5.67
CA TYR A 190 -1.45 -8.85 4.83
C TYR A 190 -0.66 -9.90 4.03
N MET A 191 0.44 -9.50 3.39
CA MET A 191 1.34 -10.40 2.66
C MET A 191 1.78 -11.56 3.54
N LEU A 192 2.31 -11.28 4.73
CA LEU A 192 2.75 -12.29 5.69
C LEU A 192 1.60 -13.24 6.07
N THR A 193 0.39 -12.72 6.30
CA THR A 193 -0.80 -13.56 6.52
C THR A 193 -1.00 -14.57 5.40
N ARG A 194 -0.86 -14.15 4.14
CA ARG A 194 -1.11 -15.02 2.98
C ARG A 194 0.00 -16.03 2.72
N VAL A 195 1.26 -15.65 2.96
CA VAL A 195 2.44 -16.45 2.56
C VAL A 195 3.06 -17.29 3.68
N CYS A 196 2.77 -16.97 4.95
CA CYS A 196 3.36 -17.65 6.11
C CYS A 196 2.41 -18.66 6.80
N ASP A 197 1.51 -19.30 6.04
CA ASP A 197 0.61 -20.36 6.54
C ASP A 197 -0.22 -19.99 7.78
N THR A 198 -0.60 -18.71 7.91
CA THR A 198 -1.42 -18.24 9.03
C THR A 198 -2.79 -18.92 9.03
N ARG A 199 -3.35 -19.19 10.21
CA ARG A 199 -4.56 -20.02 10.36
C ARG A 199 -5.74 -19.22 10.88
N ASP A 200 -6.90 -19.40 10.28
CA ASP A 200 -8.15 -18.81 10.76
C ASP A 200 -8.45 -19.29 12.18
N TRP A 201 -8.75 -18.37 13.10
CA TRP A 201 -8.94 -18.69 14.52
C TRP A 201 -10.25 -19.43 14.82
N GLY A 202 -11.24 -19.37 13.92
CA GLY A 202 -12.52 -20.06 14.08
C GLY A 202 -12.51 -21.48 13.52
N THR A 203 -11.68 -21.74 12.50
CA THR A 203 -11.68 -23.00 11.74
C THR A 203 -10.36 -23.78 11.79
N GLY A 204 -9.25 -23.12 12.14
CA GLY A 204 -7.90 -23.69 12.11
C GLY A 204 -7.32 -23.87 10.70
N LEU A 205 -8.05 -23.46 9.66
CA LEU A 205 -7.64 -23.64 8.26
C LEU A 205 -6.68 -22.52 7.81
N PRO A 206 -5.72 -22.80 6.91
CA PRO A 206 -4.81 -21.78 6.38
C PRO A 206 -5.55 -20.66 5.62
N LEU A 207 -5.14 -19.42 5.83
CA LEU A 207 -5.69 -18.20 5.20
C LEU A 207 -5.05 -17.90 3.83
N LYS A 208 -4.97 -18.90 2.94
CA LYS A 208 -4.26 -18.79 1.65
C LYS A 208 -5.05 -18.05 0.56
N ALA A 209 -4.29 -17.48 -0.39
CA ALA A 209 -4.78 -16.78 -1.59
C ALA A 209 -5.84 -17.52 -2.40
N HIS A 210 -5.72 -18.85 -2.52
CA HIS A 210 -6.50 -19.64 -3.48
C HIS A 210 -7.77 -20.29 -2.90
N THR A 211 -8.41 -19.65 -1.92
CA THR A 211 -9.67 -20.18 -1.38
C THR A 211 -10.80 -19.83 -2.36
N LEU A 212 -11.43 -20.84 -2.98
CA LEU A 212 -12.44 -20.73 -4.06
C LEU A 212 -13.67 -19.85 -3.76
N ASN A 213 -13.84 -19.43 -2.51
CA ASN A 213 -15.02 -18.70 -2.08
C ASN A 213 -14.75 -17.19 -2.10
N LYS A 214 -15.48 -16.43 -2.94
CA LYS A 214 -15.45 -14.95 -2.92
C LYS A 214 -15.88 -14.37 -1.56
N MET A 215 -16.57 -15.14 -0.71
CA MET A 215 -16.87 -14.79 0.68
C MET A 215 -15.72 -15.08 1.66
N ALA A 216 -14.61 -15.65 1.20
CA ALA A 216 -13.38 -15.84 1.99
C ALA A 216 -12.43 -14.63 1.87
N ARG A 217 -12.97 -13.44 1.56
CA ARG A 217 -12.23 -12.19 1.72
C ARG A 217 -11.86 -12.07 3.19
N LEU A 218 -10.59 -11.79 3.45
CA LEU A 218 -10.11 -11.59 4.81
C LEU A 218 -10.61 -10.23 5.31
N GLU A 219 -11.07 -10.21 6.55
CA GLU A 219 -11.44 -9.01 7.27
C GLU A 219 -10.38 -8.69 8.31
N LEU A 220 -10.09 -7.40 8.46
CA LEU A 220 -9.23 -6.90 9.52
C LEU A 220 -9.92 -7.10 10.86
N HIS A 221 -9.21 -7.72 11.80
CA HIS A 221 -9.64 -7.93 13.18
C HIS A 221 -8.66 -7.24 14.12
N HIS A 222 -9.18 -6.51 15.09
CA HIS A 222 -8.37 -5.95 16.18
C HIS A 222 -8.25 -7.03 17.26
N ILE A 223 -7.03 -7.50 17.51
CA ILE A 223 -6.78 -8.53 18.51
C ILE A 223 -7.30 -8.05 19.87
N PHE A 224 -6.98 -6.81 20.24
CA PHE A 224 -7.62 -6.11 21.35
C PHE A 224 -8.72 -5.19 20.79
N PRO A 225 -10.01 -5.46 21.06
CA PRO A 225 -11.12 -4.71 20.49
C PRO A 225 -11.04 -3.20 20.80
N LYS A 226 -11.37 -2.37 19.81
CA LYS A 226 -11.33 -0.90 19.93
C LYS A 226 -12.11 -0.37 21.13
N ALA A 227 -13.37 -0.78 21.25
CA ALA A 227 -14.26 -0.32 22.32
C ALA A 227 -13.69 -0.65 23.71
N LEU A 228 -13.05 -1.82 23.83
CA LEU A 228 -12.43 -2.26 25.06
C LEU A 228 -11.17 -1.42 25.38
N LEU A 229 -10.31 -1.14 24.40
CA LEU A 229 -9.13 -0.31 24.58
C LEU A 229 -9.48 1.14 24.94
N TYR A 230 -10.42 1.77 24.22
CA TYR A 230 -10.87 3.13 24.55
C TYR A 230 -11.46 3.24 25.96
N LYS A 231 -12.24 2.23 26.38
CA LYS A 231 -12.77 2.16 27.76
C LYS A 231 -11.67 2.17 28.83
N HIS A 232 -10.47 1.70 28.49
CA HIS A 232 -9.30 1.65 29.38
C HIS A 232 -8.34 2.83 29.17
N GLY A 233 -8.71 3.83 28.38
CA GLY A 233 -7.95 5.07 28.21
C GLY A 233 -6.76 4.97 27.26
N TYR A 234 -6.73 3.96 26.38
CA TYR A 234 -5.74 3.91 25.31
C TYR A 234 -6.07 4.93 24.21
N GLU A 235 -5.03 5.55 23.66
CA GLU A 235 -5.14 6.58 22.62
C GLU A 235 -5.39 5.96 21.24
N ARG A 236 -5.89 6.75 20.27
CA ARG A 236 -6.18 6.30 18.88
C ARG A 236 -4.98 5.59 18.24
N ALA A 237 -3.76 6.07 18.47
CA ALA A 237 -2.53 5.47 17.96
C ALA A 237 -2.26 4.07 18.55
N ASP A 238 -2.50 3.88 19.85
CA ASP A 238 -2.39 2.59 20.51
C ASP A 238 -3.49 1.64 20.00
N VAL A 239 -4.73 2.11 19.86
CA VAL A 239 -5.88 1.32 19.42
C VAL A 239 -5.69 0.79 18.00
N ASN A 240 -5.23 1.64 17.10
CA ASN A 240 -5.04 1.34 15.67
C ASN A 240 -3.60 0.95 15.32
N ALA A 241 -2.82 0.52 16.32
CA ALA A 241 -1.46 0.05 16.10
C ALA A 241 -1.47 -1.13 15.12
N LEU A 242 -0.58 -1.14 14.12
CA LEU A 242 -0.51 -2.24 13.15
C LEU A 242 -0.28 -3.61 13.84
N ALA A 243 0.48 -3.63 14.92
CA ALA A 243 0.69 -4.82 15.74
C ALA A 243 -0.54 -5.26 16.58
N ASN A 244 -1.65 -4.52 16.56
CA ASN A 244 -2.94 -4.96 17.06
C ASN A 244 -3.82 -5.61 15.97
N PHE A 245 -3.40 -5.55 14.71
CA PHE A 245 -4.21 -6.05 13.60
C PHE A 245 -3.89 -7.50 13.26
N THR A 246 -4.92 -8.26 12.94
CA THR A 246 -4.82 -9.57 12.31
C THR A 246 -5.91 -9.70 11.24
N PHE A 247 -5.83 -10.74 10.42
CA PHE A 247 -6.79 -11.01 9.36
C PHE A 247 -7.50 -12.34 9.65
N GLN A 248 -8.82 -12.33 9.56
CA GLN A 248 -9.66 -13.50 9.77
C GLN A 248 -10.69 -13.62 8.66
N THR A 249 -11.30 -14.79 8.48
CA THR A 249 -12.49 -14.87 7.63
C THR A 249 -13.64 -14.07 8.25
N LYS A 250 -14.55 -13.55 7.41
CA LYS A 250 -15.72 -12.79 7.87
C LYS A 250 -16.51 -13.49 8.99
N GLN A 251 -16.75 -14.80 8.84
CA GLN A 251 -17.47 -15.57 9.84
C GLN A 251 -16.74 -15.61 11.19
N THR A 252 -15.42 -15.80 11.17
CA THR A 252 -14.58 -15.82 12.36
C THR A 252 -14.51 -14.43 12.99
N ASN A 253 -14.33 -13.38 12.20
CA ASN A 253 -14.29 -12.00 12.68
C ASN A 253 -15.59 -11.63 13.43
N LEU A 254 -16.75 -11.94 12.85
CA LEU A 254 -18.05 -11.75 13.50
C LEU A 254 -18.22 -12.56 14.79
N ALA A 255 -17.69 -13.79 14.84
CA ALA A 255 -17.79 -14.65 16.01
C ALA A 255 -16.88 -14.20 17.17
N LEU A 256 -15.76 -13.53 16.85
CA LEU A 256 -14.85 -12.95 17.85
C LEU A 256 -15.43 -11.66 18.43
N SER A 257 -16.03 -10.80 17.59
CA SER A 257 -16.68 -9.54 18.01
C SER A 257 -15.74 -8.69 18.89
N ASP A 258 -16.26 -8.14 19.97
CA ASP A 258 -15.65 -7.29 20.99
C ASP A 258 -15.28 -8.07 22.27
N ARG A 259 -15.13 -9.40 22.16
CA ARG A 259 -14.80 -10.27 23.30
C ARG A 259 -13.43 -9.93 23.90
N ASP A 260 -13.30 -10.17 25.20
CA ASP A 260 -12.03 -9.98 25.91
C ASP A 260 -10.93 -10.89 25.32
N PRO A 261 -9.80 -10.33 24.88
CA PRO A 261 -8.65 -11.09 24.36
C PRO A 261 -8.15 -12.14 25.33
N ALA A 262 -8.15 -11.85 26.63
CA ALA A 262 -7.73 -12.82 27.62
C ALA A 262 -8.61 -14.09 27.56
N GLU A 263 -9.91 -13.95 27.32
CA GLU A 263 -10.81 -15.11 27.25
C GLU A 263 -10.75 -15.83 25.90
N TYR A 264 -10.88 -15.10 24.79
CA TYR A 264 -11.03 -15.75 23.49
C TYR A 264 -9.69 -16.32 22.97
N LEU A 265 -8.54 -15.71 23.30
CA LEU A 265 -7.23 -16.21 22.86
C LEU A 265 -6.94 -17.59 23.48
N HIS A 266 -7.21 -17.80 24.78
CA HIS A 266 -7.10 -19.14 25.38
C HIS A 266 -8.01 -20.15 24.68
N ALA A 267 -9.23 -19.76 24.34
CA ALA A 267 -10.17 -20.65 23.65
C ALA A 267 -9.69 -21.02 22.23
N VAL A 268 -9.13 -20.06 21.50
CA VAL A 268 -8.53 -20.28 20.17
C VAL A 268 -7.35 -21.24 20.28
N GLU A 269 -6.39 -20.98 21.17
CA GLU A 269 -5.19 -21.81 21.30
C GLU A 269 -5.51 -23.22 21.81
N SER A 270 -6.48 -23.35 22.72
CA SER A 270 -6.95 -24.66 23.21
C SER A 270 -7.61 -25.48 22.10
N ARG A 271 -8.38 -24.84 21.21
CA ARG A 271 -9.10 -25.51 20.13
C ARG A 271 -8.20 -25.82 18.94
N PHE A 272 -7.27 -24.91 18.63
CA PHE A 272 -6.37 -24.97 17.49
C PHE A 272 -4.94 -24.61 17.92
N PRO A 273 -4.20 -25.54 18.56
CA PRO A 273 -2.83 -25.27 18.99
C PRO A 273 -1.92 -24.76 17.86
N GLY A 274 -1.19 -23.68 18.14
CA GLY A 274 -0.33 -22.97 17.20
C GLY A 274 -1.06 -21.96 16.30
N ALA A 275 -2.39 -21.81 16.41
CA ALA A 275 -3.12 -20.81 15.64
C ALA A 275 -2.69 -19.39 16.04
N LEU A 276 -2.52 -19.10 17.33
CA LEU A 276 -2.05 -17.78 17.78
C LEU A 276 -0.61 -17.51 17.32
N ALA A 277 0.27 -18.50 17.48
CA ALA A 277 1.66 -18.41 17.05
C ALA A 277 1.77 -18.18 15.53
N SER A 278 0.86 -18.74 14.73
CA SER A 278 0.81 -18.49 13.27
C SER A 278 0.49 -17.02 12.92
N HIS A 279 -0.04 -16.25 13.86
CA HIS A 279 -0.32 -14.81 13.72
C HIS A 279 0.67 -13.92 14.48
N TRP A 280 1.81 -14.50 14.88
CA TRP A 280 2.87 -13.83 15.64
C TRP A 280 2.40 -13.27 17.00
N VAL A 281 1.30 -13.82 17.52
CA VAL A 281 0.80 -13.49 18.87
C VAL A 281 1.81 -14.05 19.90
N PRO A 282 2.28 -13.24 20.86
CA PRO A 282 3.11 -13.73 21.96
C PRO A 282 2.43 -14.87 22.72
N THR A 283 3.17 -15.94 23.00
CA THR A 283 2.66 -17.15 23.67
C THR A 283 2.57 -17.02 25.19
N ASP A 284 3.13 -15.95 25.77
CA ASP A 284 2.97 -15.64 27.19
C ASP A 284 1.55 -15.10 27.43
N GLU A 285 0.71 -15.93 28.05
CA GLU A 285 -0.68 -15.64 28.35
C GLU A 285 -0.84 -14.41 29.26
N SER A 286 0.20 -14.03 30.02
CA SER A 286 0.16 -12.80 30.83
C SER A 286 0.05 -11.53 29.98
N LEU A 287 0.48 -11.59 28.71
CA LEU A 287 0.40 -10.49 27.75
C LEU A 287 -0.99 -10.35 27.11
N TRP A 288 -1.90 -11.31 27.30
CA TRP A 288 -3.24 -11.24 26.71
C TRP A 288 -4.20 -10.37 27.52
N ARG A 289 -3.75 -9.89 28.70
CA ARG A 289 -4.50 -8.99 29.56
C ARG A 289 -4.40 -7.55 29.09
N ILE A 290 -5.48 -6.81 29.25
CA ILE A 290 -5.57 -5.42 28.79
C ILE A 290 -4.56 -4.50 29.45
N GLU A 291 -4.19 -4.74 30.71
CA GLU A 291 -3.18 -3.96 31.43
C GLU A 291 -1.77 -4.15 30.87
N ARG A 292 -1.55 -5.21 30.09
CA ARG A 292 -0.28 -5.58 29.46
C ARG A 292 -0.29 -5.33 27.94
N TYR A 293 -1.27 -4.59 27.43
CA TYR A 293 -1.47 -4.37 25.99
C TYR A 293 -0.24 -3.78 25.28
N ARG A 294 0.44 -2.80 25.88
CA ARG A 294 1.66 -2.22 25.26
C ARG A 294 2.81 -3.23 25.17
N ASP A 295 2.99 -4.07 26.18
CA ASP A 295 3.98 -5.15 26.18
C ASP A 295 3.62 -6.23 25.15
N PHE A 296 2.31 -6.51 24.97
CA PHE A 296 1.82 -7.37 23.90
C PHE A 296 2.21 -6.85 22.51
N LEU A 297 1.99 -5.55 22.27
CA LEU A 297 2.37 -4.92 21.01
C LEU A 297 3.87 -5.05 20.77
N GLU A 298 4.70 -4.76 21.77
CA GLU A 298 6.16 -4.88 21.68
C GLU A 298 6.59 -6.30 21.29
N GLY A 299 6.13 -7.32 22.03
CA GLY A 299 6.47 -8.71 21.72
C GLY A 299 5.97 -9.18 20.35
N ARG A 300 4.82 -8.68 19.89
CA ARG A 300 4.29 -9.00 18.56
C ARG A 300 5.08 -8.32 17.44
N ARG A 301 5.52 -7.06 17.62
CA ARG A 301 6.33 -6.33 16.64
C ARG A 301 7.65 -7.03 16.35
N GLU A 302 8.33 -7.55 17.38
CA GLU A 302 9.56 -8.34 17.21
C GLU A 302 9.33 -9.56 16.32
N ARG A 303 8.29 -10.34 16.62
CA ARG A 303 7.95 -11.57 15.87
C ARG A 303 7.54 -11.27 14.42
N LEU A 304 6.82 -10.17 14.20
CA LEU A 304 6.46 -9.70 12.86
C LEU A 304 7.71 -9.29 12.06
N ALA A 305 8.65 -8.58 12.68
CA ALA A 305 9.91 -8.20 12.04
C ALA A 305 10.76 -9.41 11.67
N ASP A 306 10.87 -10.40 12.55
CA ASP A 306 11.58 -11.65 12.27
C ASP A 306 10.96 -12.40 11.08
N ALA A 307 9.63 -12.52 11.07
CA ALA A 307 8.92 -13.17 9.97
C ALA A 307 9.04 -12.42 8.64
N ALA A 308 8.96 -11.08 8.68
CA ALA A 308 9.19 -10.23 7.51
C ALA A 308 10.58 -10.46 6.93
N ASN A 309 11.62 -10.42 7.77
CA ASN A 309 13.00 -10.63 7.32
C ASN A 309 13.21 -12.05 6.78
N ALA A 310 12.68 -13.08 7.44
CA ALA A 310 12.80 -14.46 6.97
C ALA A 310 12.18 -14.63 5.57
N PHE A 311 11.01 -14.04 5.33
CA PHE A 311 10.36 -14.08 4.02
C PHE A 311 11.12 -13.27 2.96
N LEU A 312 11.61 -12.08 3.32
CA LEU A 312 12.41 -11.24 2.42
C LEU A 312 13.73 -11.91 2.01
N GLU A 313 14.40 -12.60 2.94
CA GLU A 313 15.59 -13.42 2.68
C GLU A 313 15.28 -14.60 1.75
N GLN A 314 14.13 -15.25 1.95
CA GLN A 314 13.65 -16.30 1.05
C GLN A 314 13.38 -15.77 -0.37
N LEU A 315 12.75 -14.59 -0.50
CA LEU A 315 12.54 -13.96 -1.80
C LEU A 315 13.86 -13.60 -2.47
N TYR A 316 14.81 -13.04 -1.74
CA TYR A 316 16.11 -12.64 -2.29
C TYR A 316 17.00 -13.84 -2.63
N GLY A 317 16.81 -14.97 -1.96
CA GLY A 317 17.60 -16.20 -2.14
C GLY A 317 18.95 -16.17 -1.41
N ALA A 318 19.16 -15.22 -0.50
CA ALA A 318 20.34 -15.10 0.34
C ALA A 318 20.01 -14.37 1.65
N PRO A 319 20.75 -14.61 2.74
CA PRO A 319 20.61 -13.83 3.97
C PRO A 319 20.85 -12.34 3.71
N LEU A 320 20.07 -11.49 4.36
CA LEU A 320 20.29 -10.05 4.29
C LEU A 320 21.60 -9.74 5.02
N PRO A 321 22.55 -9.01 4.40
CA PRO A 321 23.82 -8.69 5.03
C PRO A 321 23.56 -8.01 6.37
N ALA A 322 24.21 -8.51 7.43
CA ALA A 322 24.24 -7.78 8.69
C ALA A 322 25.00 -6.47 8.45
N VAL A 323 24.31 -5.34 8.60
CA VAL A 323 25.01 -4.05 8.70
C VAL A 323 25.68 -4.06 10.07
N LEU A 324 27.02 -4.11 10.10
CA LEU A 324 27.75 -3.81 11.32
C LEU A 324 27.30 -2.42 11.77
N PRO A 325 26.90 -2.21 13.04
CA PRO A 325 26.59 -0.87 13.50
C PRO A 325 27.86 -0.03 13.33
N THR A 326 27.90 0.77 12.27
CA THR A 326 28.82 1.90 12.21
C THR A 326 28.49 2.74 13.43
N ALA A 327 29.50 3.17 14.18
CA ALA A 327 29.38 3.89 15.46
C ALA A 327 28.69 5.27 15.36
N ALA A 328 27.95 5.53 14.28
CA ALA A 328 27.03 6.64 14.13
C ALA A 328 25.61 6.06 14.10
N GLU A 329 24.94 6.22 15.24
CA GLU A 329 23.49 6.17 15.43
C GLU A 329 22.82 4.81 15.13
N THR A 330 22.35 4.14 16.19
CA THR A 330 21.18 3.27 16.09
C THR A 330 20.15 3.99 15.21
N PRO A 331 19.62 3.39 14.13
CA PRO A 331 18.58 4.03 13.36
C PRO A 331 17.44 4.31 14.33
N VAL A 332 17.29 5.57 14.76
CA VAL A 332 16.09 6.00 15.46
C VAL A 332 15.01 5.82 14.42
N ALA A 333 14.13 4.83 14.63
CA ALA A 333 12.99 4.66 13.76
C ALA A 333 12.30 6.02 13.65
N PRO A 334 12.05 6.51 12.42
CA PRO A 334 11.35 7.77 12.27
C PRO A 334 10.05 7.69 13.09
N PRO A 335 9.66 8.78 13.77
CA PRO A 335 8.42 8.79 14.53
C PRO A 335 7.26 8.34 13.61
N PRO A 336 6.29 7.58 14.15
CA PRO A 336 5.16 7.14 13.34
C PRO A 336 4.50 8.36 12.70
N LEU A 337 4.22 8.26 11.40
CA LEU A 337 3.54 9.34 10.67
C LEU A 337 2.15 9.54 11.28
N PRO A 338 1.75 10.78 11.58
CA PRO A 338 0.41 11.08 12.05
C PRO A 338 -0.60 10.90 10.91
N GLY A 339 -1.72 10.24 11.23
CA GLY A 339 -2.93 10.19 10.40
C GLY A 339 -3.18 8.93 9.57
N GLY A 340 -4.31 8.96 8.87
CA GLY A 340 -4.88 7.89 8.07
C GLY A 340 -6.03 7.18 8.78
N PHE A 341 -6.93 6.61 7.98
CA PHE A 341 -8.16 6.02 8.50
C PHE A 341 -7.91 4.78 9.37
N ALA A 342 -8.69 4.70 10.44
CA ALA A 342 -8.55 3.76 11.55
C ALA A 342 -9.21 2.41 11.30
N ASP A 343 -10.25 2.32 10.48
CA ASP A 343 -10.94 1.05 10.19
C ASP A 343 -11.75 1.05 8.87
N ALA A 344 -12.44 -0.08 8.66
CA ALA A 344 -13.29 -0.32 7.52
C ALA A 344 -14.58 0.53 7.52
N GLU A 345 -15.06 1.03 8.67
CA GLU A 345 -16.25 1.89 8.73
C GLU A 345 -15.90 3.29 8.23
N GLU A 346 -14.81 3.85 8.76
CA GLU A 346 -14.25 5.13 8.31
C GLU A 346 -13.90 5.08 6.82
N GLU A 347 -13.29 4.00 6.36
CA GLU A 347 -13.02 3.84 4.93
C GLU A 347 -14.29 3.70 4.09
N THR A 348 -15.31 2.98 4.57
CA THR A 348 -16.59 2.87 3.85
C THR A 348 -17.21 4.26 3.67
N LEU A 349 -17.13 5.10 4.70
CA LEU A 349 -17.55 6.50 4.64
C LEU A 349 -16.75 7.28 3.59
N LEU A 350 -15.42 7.17 3.58
CA LEU A 350 -14.56 7.85 2.59
C LEU A 350 -14.84 7.38 1.15
N ARG A 351 -15.12 6.09 0.96
CA ARG A 351 -15.53 5.54 -0.34
C ARG A 351 -16.87 6.09 -0.79
N GLN A 352 -17.85 6.19 0.11
CA GLN A 352 -19.14 6.84 -0.19
C GLN A 352 -18.99 8.32 -0.55
N VAL A 353 -17.98 9.01 -0.01
CA VAL A 353 -17.64 10.38 -0.43
C VAL A 353 -17.13 10.38 -1.88
N ASN A 354 -16.22 9.49 -2.23
CA ASN A 354 -15.74 9.37 -3.61
C ASN A 354 -16.84 8.98 -4.60
N GLU A 355 -17.68 7.99 -4.28
CA GLU A 355 -18.83 7.60 -5.11
C GLU A 355 -19.80 8.76 -5.33
N TRP A 356 -20.03 9.57 -4.30
CA TRP A 356 -20.87 10.77 -4.40
C TRP A 356 -20.25 11.82 -5.33
N LEU A 357 -18.93 12.04 -5.27
CA LEU A 357 -18.23 12.98 -6.15
C LEU A 357 -18.29 12.53 -7.61
N GLU A 358 -18.01 11.25 -7.88
CA GLU A 358 -18.06 10.68 -9.22
C GLU A 358 -19.46 10.78 -9.82
N ALA A 359 -20.51 10.59 -9.02
CA ALA A 359 -21.90 10.77 -9.44
C ALA A 359 -22.23 12.23 -9.83
N HIS A 360 -21.40 13.20 -9.44
CA HIS A 360 -21.53 14.61 -9.78
C HIS A 360 -20.40 15.10 -10.71
N ASP A 361 -19.77 14.20 -11.46
CA ASP A 361 -18.69 14.49 -12.42
C ASP A 361 -17.45 15.17 -11.81
N LEU A 362 -17.24 15.02 -10.50
CA LEU A 362 -16.03 15.45 -9.81
C LEU A 362 -15.04 14.27 -9.65
N PRO A 363 -13.72 14.53 -9.68
CA PRO A 363 -12.72 13.47 -9.54
C PRO A 363 -12.73 12.88 -8.13
N ALA A 364 -12.58 11.55 -8.05
CA ALA A 364 -12.34 10.86 -6.79
C ALA A 364 -10.99 11.27 -6.16
N GLY A 365 -10.97 11.37 -4.83
CA GLY A 365 -9.78 11.68 -4.06
C GLY A 365 -8.89 10.45 -3.82
N GLU A 366 -7.65 10.72 -3.44
CA GLU A 366 -6.67 9.72 -3.05
C GLU A 366 -6.85 9.31 -1.60
N LEU A 367 -7.24 8.06 -1.38
CA LEU A 367 -7.33 7.47 -0.04
C LEU A 367 -5.94 7.24 0.56
N ALA A 368 -5.80 7.51 1.86
CA ALA A 368 -4.54 7.38 2.60
C ALA A 368 -3.38 8.09 1.89
N TYR A 369 -3.60 9.35 1.50
CA TYR A 369 -2.62 10.15 0.78
C TYR A 369 -1.45 10.51 1.70
N GLU A 370 -0.24 10.12 1.31
CA GLU A 370 0.97 10.43 2.08
C GLU A 370 1.52 11.81 1.72
N LEU A 371 1.35 12.78 2.61
CA LEU A 371 1.94 14.10 2.47
C LEU A 371 3.45 14.00 2.70
N CYS A 372 4.23 14.43 1.72
CA CYS A 372 5.69 14.51 1.81
C CYS A 372 6.17 15.97 1.80
N ASP A 373 7.28 16.23 2.49
CA ASP A 373 8.02 17.48 2.42
C ASP A 373 8.54 17.72 1.00
N ALA A 374 8.30 18.92 0.46
CA ALA A 374 8.59 19.22 -0.93
C ALA A 374 10.10 19.29 -1.24
N GLU A 375 10.94 19.61 -0.25
CA GLU A 375 12.39 19.75 -0.44
C GLU A 375 13.14 18.44 -0.21
N THR A 376 12.75 17.72 0.84
CA THR A 376 13.45 16.51 1.30
C THR A 376 12.79 15.22 0.81
N GLY A 377 11.52 15.26 0.40
CA GLY A 377 10.72 14.08 0.06
C GLY A 377 10.40 13.19 1.27
N ALA A 378 10.69 13.65 2.50
CA ALA A 378 10.39 12.91 3.70
C ALA A 378 8.88 12.94 4.00
N PRO A 379 8.27 11.83 4.41
CA PRO A 379 6.84 11.83 4.74
C PRO A 379 6.59 12.66 6.02
N ILE A 380 5.50 13.44 6.00
CA ILE A 380 5.06 14.34 7.09
C ILE A 380 3.82 13.80 7.80
N ALA A 381 2.79 13.43 7.04
CA ALA A 381 1.49 12.97 7.55
C ALA A 381 0.77 12.09 6.52
N ILE A 382 -0.24 11.35 6.94
CA ILE A 382 -1.15 10.60 6.05
C ILE A 382 -2.54 11.23 6.17
N PHE A 383 -3.13 11.62 5.04
CA PHE A 383 -4.48 12.16 4.96
C PHE A 383 -5.47 11.08 4.56
N ASP A 384 -6.67 11.10 5.13
CA ASP A 384 -7.69 10.10 4.84
C ASP A 384 -8.11 10.10 3.39
N LEU A 385 -8.41 11.29 2.86
CA LEU A 385 -8.78 11.50 1.47
C LEU A 385 -8.27 12.86 1.00
N ALA A 386 -7.49 12.89 -0.07
CA ALA A 386 -6.87 14.11 -0.57
C ALA A 386 -6.98 14.32 -2.09
N TRP A 387 -7.05 15.58 -2.48
CA TRP A 387 -6.94 16.07 -3.86
C TRP A 387 -5.73 17.01 -3.94
N PRO A 388 -4.52 16.48 -4.16
CA PRO A 388 -3.31 17.29 -4.19
C PRO A 388 -3.30 18.34 -5.30
N SER A 389 -4.01 18.08 -6.41
CA SER A 389 -4.19 19.05 -7.51
C SER A 389 -5.48 19.88 -7.39
N GLY A 390 -6.19 19.78 -6.26
CA GLY A 390 -7.52 20.32 -6.06
C GLY A 390 -8.63 19.47 -6.68
N LEU A 391 -9.88 19.75 -6.29
CA LEU A 391 -11.10 19.09 -6.80
C LEU A 391 -11.35 19.38 -8.29
N GLN A 392 -10.92 20.55 -8.76
CA GLN A 392 -10.81 20.90 -10.17
C GLN A 392 -9.36 21.27 -10.44
N GLU A 393 -8.67 20.44 -11.23
CA GLU A 393 -7.25 20.57 -11.52
C GLU A 393 -6.94 21.96 -12.11
N GLY A 394 -6.08 22.72 -11.42
CA GLY A 394 -5.68 24.08 -11.83
C GLY A 394 -6.69 25.19 -11.53
N LEU A 395 -7.89 24.88 -11.00
CA LEU A 395 -8.94 25.86 -10.66
C LEU A 395 -9.26 25.94 -9.15
N SER A 396 -8.81 24.93 -8.40
CA SER A 396 -8.98 24.86 -6.95
C SER A 396 -7.64 24.58 -6.28
N GLN A 397 -7.47 25.12 -5.08
CA GLN A 397 -6.32 24.78 -4.24
C GLN A 397 -6.41 23.31 -3.77
N PRO A 398 -5.30 22.70 -3.32
CA PRO A 398 -5.32 21.35 -2.77
C PRO A 398 -6.35 21.21 -1.64
N VAL A 399 -7.06 20.08 -1.60
CA VAL A 399 -8.12 19.83 -0.61
C VAL A 399 -7.90 18.49 0.08
N ALA A 400 -8.19 18.41 1.37
CA ALA A 400 -8.18 17.16 2.13
C ALA A 400 -9.44 17.01 2.99
N LEU A 401 -9.83 15.77 3.25
CA LEU A 401 -10.82 15.39 4.25
C LEU A 401 -10.06 14.56 5.30
N LEU A 402 -10.15 14.97 6.57
CA LEU A 402 -9.38 14.45 7.71
C LEU A 402 -10.36 14.12 8.86
N ILE A 403 -10.82 12.89 8.95
CA ILE A 403 -11.89 12.47 9.87
C ILE A 403 -11.26 12.01 11.19
N ASP A 404 -11.67 12.64 12.30
CA ASP A 404 -11.20 12.28 13.65
C ASP A 404 -9.67 12.23 13.79
N GLU A 405 -8.98 13.13 13.07
CA GLU A 405 -7.53 13.26 13.07
C GLU A 405 -7.01 14.19 14.18
N ASP A 406 -5.74 14.01 14.54
CA ASP A 406 -5.09 14.82 15.58
C ASP A 406 -4.65 16.21 15.07
N ASP A 407 -4.36 17.11 16.01
CA ASP A 407 -3.94 18.49 15.69
C ASP A 407 -2.65 18.53 14.84
N LYS A 408 -1.79 17.51 14.91
CA LYS A 408 -0.55 17.47 14.11
C LYS A 408 -0.86 17.24 12.63
N VAL A 409 -1.84 16.40 12.30
CA VAL A 409 -2.29 16.21 10.90
C VAL A 409 -2.90 17.51 10.36
N HIS A 410 -3.71 18.20 11.17
CA HIS A 410 -4.31 19.49 10.80
C HIS A 410 -3.24 20.58 10.55
N GLU A 411 -2.23 20.68 11.41
CA GLU A 411 -1.11 21.60 11.22
C GLU A 411 -0.30 21.28 9.95
N ALA A 412 -0.04 20.00 9.69
CA ALA A 412 0.67 19.56 8.49
C ALA A 412 -0.09 19.92 7.20
N ALA A 413 -1.41 19.69 7.18
CA ALA A 413 -2.27 20.07 6.05
C ALA A 413 -2.24 21.59 5.78
N ASN A 414 -2.38 22.41 6.82
CA ASN A 414 -2.29 23.86 6.69
C ASN A 414 -0.93 24.32 6.15
N GLN A 415 0.18 23.78 6.67
CA GLN A 415 1.53 24.15 6.24
C GLN A 415 1.79 23.75 4.79
N ALA A 416 1.23 22.62 4.34
CA ALA A 416 1.30 22.16 2.96
C ALA A 416 0.34 22.91 1.99
N GLY A 417 -0.45 23.86 2.49
CA GLY A 417 -1.39 24.66 1.69
C GLY A 417 -2.67 23.92 1.30
N PHE A 418 -3.00 22.84 2.00
CA PHE A 418 -4.29 22.14 1.83
C PHE A 418 -5.40 22.86 2.58
N LEU A 419 -6.53 23.06 1.90
CA LEU A 419 -7.80 23.32 2.56
C LEU A 419 -8.34 22.00 3.08
N PHE A 420 -8.39 21.81 4.39
CA PHE A 420 -8.90 20.58 4.96
C PHE A 420 -10.29 20.75 5.58
N PHE A 421 -11.04 19.65 5.60
CA PHE A 421 -12.33 19.51 6.26
C PHE A 421 -12.24 18.35 7.24
N THR A 422 -12.86 18.51 8.42
CA THR A 422 -12.94 17.43 9.43
C THR A 422 -14.30 16.74 9.46
N ASP A 423 -15.23 17.20 8.61
CA ASP A 423 -16.61 16.74 8.56
C ASP A 423 -17.06 16.56 7.11
N VAL A 424 -17.74 15.44 6.86
CA VAL A 424 -18.18 15.04 5.51
C VAL A 424 -19.25 15.98 4.95
N GLU A 425 -20.17 16.49 5.78
CA GLU A 425 -21.20 17.41 5.32
C GLU A 425 -20.63 18.78 4.96
N ALA A 426 -19.66 19.27 5.74
CA ALA A 426 -18.92 20.49 5.44
C ALA A 426 -18.16 20.38 4.11
N PHE A 427 -17.46 19.26 3.90
CA PHE A 427 -16.78 18.96 2.64
C PHE A 427 -17.76 18.89 1.45
N ARG A 428 -18.89 18.17 1.60
CA ARG A 428 -19.91 18.06 0.54
C ARG A 428 -20.48 19.42 0.15
N ARG A 429 -20.70 20.32 1.11
CA ARG A 429 -21.17 21.69 0.84
C ARG A 429 -20.16 22.45 -0.02
N TYR A 430 -18.88 22.39 0.34
CA TYR A 430 -17.80 23.00 -0.46
C TYR A 430 -17.74 22.41 -1.88
N ALA A 431 -17.84 21.08 -2.01
CA ALA A 431 -17.84 20.42 -3.31
C ALA A 431 -19.06 20.82 -4.16
N SER A 432 -20.25 20.93 -3.57
CA SER A 432 -21.47 21.37 -4.26
C SER A 432 -21.39 22.80 -4.81
N GLU A 433 -20.73 23.71 -4.09
CA GLU A 433 -20.49 25.08 -4.60
C GLU A 433 -19.60 25.09 -5.85
N ARG A 434 -18.68 24.12 -5.96
CA ARG A 434 -17.79 23.95 -7.13
C ARG A 434 -18.45 23.21 -8.29
N ILE A 435 -19.49 22.42 -8.03
CA ILE A 435 -20.32 21.83 -9.09
C ILE A 435 -21.17 22.91 -9.76
N ALA A 436 -21.59 23.93 -9.00
CA ALA A 436 -22.44 25.00 -9.48
C ALA A 436 -21.69 26.17 -10.15
N ALA A 437 -20.36 26.21 -10.05
CA ALA A 437 -19.46 27.23 -10.60
C ALA A 437 -18.78 26.72 -11.86
#